data_AF-A0A350F130-F1
#
_entry.id   AF-A0A350F130-F1
#
_cell.length_a   1.000
_cell.length_b   1.000
_cell.length_c   1.000
_cell.angle_alpha   90.00
_cell.angle_beta   90.00
_cell.angle_gamma   90.00
#
_symmetry.space_group_name_H-M   'P 1'
#
loop_
_entity.id
_entity.type
_entity.pdbx_description
1 polymer ?
#
loop_
_entity_poly.entity_id
_entity_poly.type
_entity_poly.pdbx_seq_one_letter_code
_entity_poly.pdbx_strand_id
1 'polypeptide(L)'
;MPEGPPKIAVDDPFAVPPDTLGMDAEQMRRLGLLVVDMVVDRALRRNEEPAILTGEPQQLLEQLGGPLPEDPVDAESSLRLMAEVALSHQQHGDHPRYFARVPGPAAFGHHHHL
;
A
#
# COMPACT_ATOMS: atom_id res chain seq x y z
N MET A 1 -10.18 40.79 -3.91
CA MET A 1 -10.61 39.72 -2.99
C MET A 1 -10.41 38.41 -3.73
N PRO A 2 -9.47 37.52 -3.36
CA PRO A 2 -9.45 36.19 -3.96
C PRO A 2 -10.64 35.39 -3.40
N GLU A 3 -11.49 34.90 -4.30
CA GLU A 3 -12.64 34.07 -3.96
C GLU A 3 -12.17 32.80 -3.25
N GLY A 4 -12.79 32.49 -2.10
CA GLY A 4 -12.54 31.24 -1.39
C GLY A 4 -12.96 30.02 -2.21
N PRO A 5 -12.47 28.81 -1.87
CA PRO A 5 -12.82 27.61 -2.62
C PRO A 5 -14.34 27.43 -2.70
N PRO A 6 -14.87 26.96 -3.85
CA PRO A 6 -16.30 26.83 -4.05
C PRO A 6 -16.91 25.92 -2.97
N LYS A 7 -17.93 26.43 -2.28
CA LYS A 7 -18.71 25.66 -1.31
C LYS A 7 -19.43 24.55 -2.08
N ILE A 8 -19.07 23.29 -1.82
CA ILE A 8 -19.74 22.12 -2.39
C ILE A 8 -21.23 22.21 -2.02
N ALA A 9 -22.10 22.20 -3.03
CA ALA A 9 -23.54 22.21 -2.82
C ALA A 9 -23.96 20.94 -2.07
N VAL A 10 -24.74 21.10 -1.00
CA VAL A 10 -25.04 20.08 0.01
C VAL A 10 -25.94 18.94 -0.51
N ASP A 11 -26.36 18.99 -1.79
CA ASP A 11 -27.39 18.11 -2.37
C ASP A 11 -26.87 17.16 -3.47
N ASP A 12 -25.56 17.02 -3.69
CA ASP A 12 -25.04 16.00 -4.62
C ASP A 12 -24.90 14.63 -3.90
N PRO A 13 -25.68 13.60 -4.27
CA PRO A 13 -25.63 12.27 -3.64
C PRO A 13 -24.31 11.53 -3.92
N PHE A 14 -23.48 12.03 -4.83
CA PHE A 14 -22.12 11.53 -5.11
C PHE A 14 -21.03 12.47 -4.58
N ALA A 15 -21.38 13.53 -3.85
CA ALA A 15 -20.41 14.39 -3.21
C ALA A 15 -19.55 13.55 -2.25
N VAL A 16 -18.27 13.42 -2.59
CA VAL A 16 -17.29 12.84 -1.68
C VAL A 16 -17.04 13.89 -0.60
N PRO A 17 -17.27 13.58 0.69
CA PRO A 17 -16.90 14.48 1.77
C PRO A 17 -15.43 14.86 1.60
N PRO A 18 -15.07 16.15 1.75
CA PRO A 18 -13.71 16.62 1.47
C PRO A 18 -12.63 15.96 2.34
N ASP A 19 -13.02 15.18 3.35
CA ASP A 19 -12.11 14.51 4.27
C ASP A 19 -12.66 13.14 4.72
N THR A 20 -12.52 12.10 3.88
CA THR A 20 -12.88 10.72 4.24
C THR A 20 -11.80 10.02 5.09
N LEU A 21 -10.59 10.60 5.18
CA LEU A 21 -9.44 9.98 5.83
C LEU A 21 -8.95 10.73 7.07
N GLY A 22 -9.53 11.87 7.41
CA GLY A 22 -9.07 12.73 8.50
C GLY A 22 -7.75 13.44 8.21
N MET A 23 -7.41 13.68 6.94
CA MET A 23 -6.06 14.12 6.51
C MET A 23 -6.10 15.37 5.64
N ASP A 24 -5.16 16.28 5.89
CA ASP A 24 -4.92 17.41 5.01
C ASP A 24 -4.18 16.99 3.72
N ALA A 25 -4.16 17.90 2.73
CA ALA A 25 -3.54 17.65 1.43
C ALA A 25 -2.01 17.44 1.51
N GLU A 26 -1.33 18.02 2.50
CA GLU A 26 0.12 17.88 2.65
C GLU A 26 0.47 16.50 3.22
N GLN A 27 -0.29 16.06 4.24
CA GLN A 27 -0.24 14.70 4.79
C GLN A 27 -0.52 13.67 3.70
N MET A 28 -1.57 13.86 2.90
CA MET A 28 -1.91 12.95 1.81
C MET A 28 -0.79 12.86 0.76
N ARG A 29 -0.18 13.99 0.39
CA ARG A 29 0.96 14.00 -0.56
C ARG A 29 2.18 13.28 0.00
N ARG A 30 2.52 13.51 1.26
CA ARG A 30 3.64 12.82 1.93
C ARG A 30 3.44 11.31 1.95
N LEU A 31 2.26 10.85 2.37
CA LEU A 31 1.93 9.41 2.39
C LEU A 31 1.92 8.81 0.98
N GLY A 32 1.40 9.53 -0.02
CA GLY A 32 1.42 9.08 -1.41
C GLY A 32 2.84 8.86 -1.94
N LEU A 33 3.75 9.79 -1.67
CA LEU A 33 5.17 9.66 -2.06
C LEU A 33 5.85 8.50 -1.32
N LEU A 34 5.57 8.33 -0.03
CA LEU A 34 6.07 7.20 0.75
C LEU A 34 5.65 5.85 0.12
N VAL A 35 4.39 5.71 -0.29
CA VAL A 35 3.90 4.49 -0.96
C VAL A 35 4.62 4.26 -2.29
N VAL A 36 4.87 5.32 -3.07
CA VAL A 36 5.63 5.22 -4.32
C VAL A 36 7.04 4.69 -4.04
N ASP A 37 7.74 5.24 -3.05
CA ASP A 37 9.08 4.80 -2.67
C ASP A 37 9.07 3.32 -2.23
N MET A 38 8.10 2.92 -1.41
CA MET A 38 7.93 1.52 -1.00
C MET A 38 7.74 0.56 -2.19
N VAL A 39 6.93 0.95 -3.18
CA VAL A 39 6.70 0.14 -4.39
C VAL A 39 7.98 0.01 -5.21
N VAL A 40 8.71 1.12 -5.41
CA VAL A 40 9.98 1.12 -6.15
C VAL A 40 11.01 0.24 -5.44
N ASP A 41 11.19 0.42 -4.13
CA ASP A 41 12.13 -0.36 -3.33
C ASP A 41 11.83 -1.86 -3.41
N ARG A 42 10.56 -2.25 -3.26
CA ARG A 42 10.14 -3.65 -3.35
C ARG A 42 10.38 -4.23 -4.76
N ALA A 43 10.09 -3.47 -5.80
CA ALA A 43 10.34 -3.90 -7.18
C ALA A 43 11.84 -4.15 -7.43
N LEU A 44 12.72 -3.30 -6.89
CA LEU A 44 14.17 -3.42 -7.04
C LEU A 44 14.74 -4.61 -6.23
N ARG A 45 14.21 -4.91 -5.05
CA ARG A 45 14.68 -6.02 -4.19
C ARG A 45 13.99 -7.35 -4.45
N ARG A 46 13.10 -7.43 -5.44
CA ARG A 46 12.26 -8.59 -5.72
C ARG A 46 13.00 -9.93 -5.85
N ASN A 47 14.25 -9.92 -6.30
CA ASN A 47 15.05 -11.15 -6.44
C ASN A 47 15.81 -11.55 -5.16
N GLU A 48 15.83 -10.67 -4.16
CA GLU A 48 16.51 -10.87 -2.88
C GLU A 48 15.65 -11.62 -1.87
N GLU A 49 14.33 -11.60 -2.06
CA GLU A 49 13.35 -12.21 -1.14
C GLU A 49 12.87 -13.60 -1.62
N PRO A 50 12.38 -14.47 -0.72
CA PRO A 50 11.72 -15.71 -1.09
C PRO A 50 10.42 -15.46 -1.89
N ALA A 51 10.16 -16.30 -2.89
CA ALA A 51 8.90 -16.22 -3.65
C ALA A 51 7.66 -16.52 -2.79
N ILE A 52 7.83 -17.34 -1.75
CA ILE A 52 6.82 -17.68 -0.75
C ILE A 52 7.51 -17.71 0.61
N LEU A 53 6.97 -16.98 1.57
CA LEU A 53 7.30 -17.11 2.99
C LEU A 53 6.10 -17.76 3.70
N THR A 54 6.35 -18.87 4.39
CA THR A 54 5.33 -19.58 5.17
C THR A 54 5.49 -19.32 6.66
N GLY A 55 4.39 -19.31 7.40
CA GLY A 55 4.39 -19.17 8.85
C GLY A 55 3.09 -19.69 9.45
N GLU A 56 3.01 -19.73 10.78
CA GLU A 56 1.78 -20.12 11.47
C GLU A 56 0.76 -18.98 11.45
N PRO A 57 -0.52 -19.23 11.13
CA PRO A 57 -1.53 -18.19 11.01
C PRO A 57 -1.67 -17.30 12.26
N GLN A 58 -1.60 -17.90 13.45
CA GLN A 58 -1.72 -17.18 14.70
C GLN A 58 -0.54 -16.22 14.94
N GLN A 59 0.67 -16.65 14.58
CA GLN A 59 1.87 -15.82 14.70
C GLN A 59 1.83 -14.64 13.73
N LEU A 60 1.32 -14.86 12.51
CA LEU A 60 1.13 -13.78 11.53
C LEU A 60 0.08 -12.77 12.02
N LEU A 61 -1.03 -13.24 12.59
CA LEU A 61 -2.07 -12.35 13.14
C LEU A 61 -1.52 -11.46 14.26
N GLU A 62 -0.71 -12.03 15.16
CA GLU A 62 -0.05 -11.28 16.22
C GLU A 62 0.93 -10.24 15.66
N GLN A 63 1.72 -10.60 14.64
CA GLN A 63 2.61 -9.66 13.96
C GLN A 63 1.86 -8.54 13.24
N LEU A 64 0.65 -8.81 12.72
CA LEU A 64 -0.23 -7.82 12.08
C LEU A 64 -0.95 -6.89 13.08
N GLY A 65 -0.62 -6.96 14.37
CA GLY A 65 -1.22 -6.11 15.40
C GLY A 65 -2.39 -6.74 16.14
N GLY A 66 -2.73 -8.00 15.84
CA GLY A 66 -3.77 -8.74 16.56
C GLY A 66 -5.19 -8.34 16.14
N PRO A 67 -6.14 -8.21 17.09
CA PRO A 67 -7.50 -7.78 16.81
C PRO A 67 -7.57 -6.40 16.15
N LEU A 68 -8.66 -6.14 15.42
CA LEU A 68 -8.90 -4.84 14.81
C LEU A 68 -8.92 -3.73 15.87
N PRO A 69 -8.13 -2.65 15.73
CA PRO A 69 -8.14 -1.54 16.66
C PRO A 69 -9.47 -0.77 16.61
N GLU A 70 -9.93 -0.32 17.78
CA GLU A 70 -11.15 0.49 17.91
C GLU A 70 -10.90 1.98 17.63
N ASP A 71 -9.66 2.42 17.82
CA ASP A 71 -9.23 3.81 17.62
C ASP A 71 -8.40 3.98 16.34
N PRO A 72 -8.35 5.20 15.77
CA PRO A 72 -7.46 5.51 14.66
C PRO A 72 -5.99 5.21 14.99
N VAL A 73 -5.32 4.57 14.05
CA VAL A 73 -3.88 4.27 14.13
C VAL A 73 -3.10 5.14 13.15
N ASP A 74 -1.82 5.34 13.44
CA ASP A 74 -0.92 6.08 12.55
C ASP A 74 -0.84 5.42 11.18
N ALA A 75 -1.10 6.21 10.14
CA ALA A 75 -1.21 5.72 8.77
C ALA A 75 0.14 5.26 8.21
N GLU A 76 1.23 5.97 8.54
CA GLU A 76 2.57 5.58 8.11
C GLU A 76 2.98 4.24 8.73
N SER A 77 2.77 4.07 10.04
CA SER A 77 3.03 2.81 10.74
C SER A 77 2.22 1.65 10.16
N SER A 78 0.96 1.91 9.78
CA SER A 78 0.11 0.91 9.11
C SER A 78 0.62 0.51 7.73
N LEU A 79 1.10 1.47 6.93
CA LEU A 79 1.71 1.20 5.62
C LEU A 79 3.01 0.40 5.75
N ARG A 80 3.85 0.71 6.76
CA ARG A 80 5.06 -0.06 7.05
C ARG A 80 4.73 -1.49 7.46
N LEU A 81 3.75 -1.67 8.35
CA LEU A 81 3.29 -2.99 8.76
C LEU A 81 2.78 -3.82 7.57
N MET A 82 1.98 -3.20 6.69
CA MET A 82 1.54 -3.84 5.45
C MET A 82 2.75 -4.25 4.60
N ALA A 83 3.69 -3.34 4.36
CA ALA A 83 4.84 -3.59 3.48
C ALA A 83 5.79 -4.68 4.01
N GLU A 84 6.08 -4.66 5.31
CA GLU A 84 7.09 -5.50 5.95
C GLU A 84 6.53 -6.86 6.38
N VAL A 85 5.28 -6.92 6.82
CA VAL A 85 4.68 -8.15 7.36
C VAL A 85 3.70 -8.75 6.34
N ALA A 86 2.65 -8.02 5.98
CA ALA A 86 1.58 -8.58 5.15
C ALA A 86 2.07 -8.98 3.75
N LEU A 87 2.77 -8.07 3.06
CA LEU A 87 3.25 -8.32 1.71
C LEU A 87 4.38 -9.36 1.68
N SER A 88 5.22 -9.44 2.71
CA SER A 88 6.28 -10.46 2.79
C SER A 88 5.74 -11.88 2.89
N HIS A 89 4.54 -12.05 3.47
CA HIS A 89 3.85 -13.35 3.59
C HIS A 89 2.87 -13.63 2.43
N GLN A 90 2.80 -12.74 1.44
CA GLN A 90 2.00 -12.99 0.23
C GLN A 90 2.73 -13.96 -0.73
N GLN A 91 1.97 -14.64 -1.57
CA GLN A 91 2.56 -15.38 -2.69
C GLN A 91 2.97 -14.40 -3.78
N HIS A 92 4.27 -14.29 -4.04
CA HIS A 92 4.82 -13.39 -5.05
C HIS A 92 4.68 -14.00 -6.44
N GLY A 93 3.47 -13.92 -7.00
CA GLY A 93 3.13 -14.50 -8.31
C GLY A 93 3.91 -13.91 -9.49
N ASP A 94 4.61 -12.82 -9.23
CA ASP A 94 5.45 -12.11 -10.15
C ASP A 94 6.93 -12.57 -10.03
N HIS A 95 7.40 -12.97 -8.85
CA HIS A 95 8.79 -13.36 -8.58
C HIS A 95 9.34 -14.37 -9.63
N PRO A 96 10.57 -14.23 -10.17
CA PRO A 96 11.05 -15.04 -11.32
C PRO A 96 11.14 -16.56 -11.04
N ARG A 97 11.28 -16.93 -9.77
CA ARG A 97 11.25 -18.31 -9.27
C ARG A 97 9.84 -18.84 -8.89
N TYR A 98 8.77 -18.07 -9.10
CA TYR A 98 7.41 -18.51 -8.81
C TYR A 98 6.79 -19.23 -10.02
N PHE A 99 6.74 -20.56 -9.97
CA PHE A 99 6.25 -21.40 -11.07
C PHE A 99 4.88 -22.04 -10.80
N ALA A 100 4.17 -21.60 -9.76
CA ALA A 100 2.84 -22.10 -9.46
C ALA A 100 1.76 -21.32 -10.23
N ARG A 101 0.70 -22.00 -10.68
CA ARG A 101 -0.47 -21.41 -11.37
C ARG A 101 -0.07 -20.67 -12.67
N VAL A 102 -0.83 -19.61 -13.02
CA VAL A 102 -0.57 -18.74 -14.17
C VAL A 102 0.28 -17.56 -13.69
N PRO A 103 1.44 -17.27 -14.32
CA PRO A 103 2.26 -16.12 -13.96
C PRO A 103 1.50 -14.81 -14.07
N GLY A 104 1.62 -13.95 -13.05
CA GLY A 104 1.04 -12.61 -13.10
C GLY A 104 1.91 -11.67 -13.95
N PRO A 105 1.34 -10.89 -14.89
CA PRO A 105 2.11 -9.87 -15.59
C PRO A 105 2.36 -8.69 -14.65
N ALA A 106 3.53 -8.66 -14.01
CA ALA A 106 4.00 -7.49 -13.28
C ALA A 106 5.09 -6.79 -14.10
N ALA A 107 4.74 -5.74 -14.82
CA ALA A 107 5.70 -4.90 -15.53
C ALA A 107 5.95 -3.62 -14.73
N PHE A 108 7.16 -3.48 -14.19
CA PHE A 108 7.75 -2.16 -13.91
C PHE A 108 8.48 -1.76 -15.18
N GLY A 109 8.19 -0.57 -15.73
CA GLY A 109 8.61 -0.17 -17.09
C GLY A 109 10.02 -0.61 -17.46
N HIS A 110 10.14 -1.53 -18.43
CA HIS A 110 11.42 -2.00 -18.93
C HIS A 110 12.13 -0.86 -19.67
N HIS A 111 13.19 -0.29 -19.08
CA HIS A 111 14.17 0.47 -19.86
C HIS A 111 15.06 -0.51 -20.62
N HIS A 112 14.79 -0.66 -21.92
CA HIS A 112 15.74 -1.27 -22.86
C HIS A 112 16.93 -0.31 -23.04
N HIS A 113 18.08 -0.67 -22.46
CA HIS A 113 19.35 -0.20 -23.00
C HIS A 113 19.79 -1.18 -24.10
N LEU A 114 19.76 -0.68 -25.33
CA LEU A 114 20.52 -1.24 -26.46
C LEU A 114 21.97 -0.74 -26.39
#